data_AF-A0A6P2A212-F1
#
_entry.id   AF-A0A6P2A212-F1
#
_cell.length_a   1.000
_cell.length_b   1.000
_cell.length_c   1.000
_cell.angle_alpha   90.00
_cell.angle_beta   90.00
_cell.angle_gamma   90.00
#
_symmetry.space_group_name_H-M   'P 1'
#
loop_
_entity.id
_entity.type
_entity.pdbx_description
1 polymer ?
#
loop_
_entity_poly.entity_id
_entity_poly.type
_entity_poly.pdbx_seq_one_letter_code
_entity_poly.pdbx_strand_id
1 'polypeptide(L)'
;MGESERRLVLDEIRKPLDVSDIAREVETPARAAEVYAASLLATDIDIDREREYLRSLATALRLVPGCGRLPAPDHGRPEGLTGDAGM
;
A
#
# COMPACT_ATOMS: atom_id res chain seq x y z
N MET A 1 25.71 -14.13 -18.60
CA MET A 1 24.31 -13.92 -19.01
C MET A 1 24.06 -14.60 -20.34
N GLY A 2 23.84 -15.93 -20.32
CA GLY A 2 23.48 -16.73 -21.48
C GLY A 2 22.05 -16.49 -21.95
N GLU A 3 21.70 -16.97 -23.13
CA GLU A 3 20.36 -16.79 -23.73
C GLU A 3 19.22 -17.38 -22.88
N SER A 4 19.50 -18.49 -22.19
CA SER A 4 18.56 -19.11 -21.24
C SER A 4 18.29 -18.25 -20.01
N GLU A 5 19.32 -17.59 -19.45
CA GLU A 5 19.15 -16.68 -18.30
C GLU A 5 18.32 -15.46 -18.69
N ARG A 6 18.53 -14.93 -19.92
CA ARG A 6 17.72 -13.83 -20.46
C ARG A 6 16.26 -14.22 -20.63
N ARG A 7 15.98 -15.45 -21.08
CA ARG A 7 14.61 -15.94 -21.25
C ARG A 7 13.87 -16.06 -19.92
N LEU A 8 14.54 -16.55 -18.87
CA LEU A 8 13.97 -16.60 -17.53
C LEU A 8 13.59 -15.20 -17.00
N VAL A 9 14.49 -14.23 -17.15
CA VAL A 9 14.22 -12.84 -16.73
C VAL A 9 13.03 -12.25 -17.50
N LEU A 10 12.96 -12.47 -18.82
CA LEU A 10 11.85 -11.97 -19.63
C LEU A 10 10.52 -12.64 -19.28
N ASP A 11 10.54 -13.93 -18.97
CA ASP A 11 9.35 -14.66 -18.55
C ASP A 11 8.88 -14.20 -17.16
N GLU A 12 9.80 -13.88 -16.25
CA GLU A 12 9.47 -13.30 -14.94
C GLU A 12 8.86 -11.90 -15.06
N ILE A 13 9.46 -11.02 -15.89
CA ILE A 13 8.97 -9.66 -16.15
C ILE A 13 7.55 -9.67 -16.77
N ARG A 14 7.22 -10.72 -17.53
CA ARG A 14 5.88 -10.87 -18.13
C ARG A 14 4.82 -11.36 -17.16
N LYS A 15 5.20 -11.86 -15.98
CA LYS A 15 4.21 -12.28 -14.99
C LYS A 15 3.40 -11.06 -14.54
N PRO A 16 2.06 -11.15 -14.55
CA PRO A 16 1.24 -10.08 -13.99
C PRO A 16 1.59 -9.92 -12.52
N LEU A 17 1.84 -8.67 -12.10
CA LEU A 17 2.09 -8.33 -10.71
C LEU A 17 0.85 -8.71 -9.87
N ASP A 18 1.00 -9.64 -8.94
CA ASP A 18 -0.10 -10.09 -8.08
C ASP A 18 -0.25 -9.14 -6.88
N VAL A 19 -1.37 -8.40 -6.85
CA VAL A 19 -1.71 -7.49 -5.74
C VAL A 19 -1.83 -8.20 -4.40
N SER A 20 -2.08 -9.51 -4.41
CA SER A 20 -2.13 -10.33 -3.20
C SER A 20 -0.75 -10.53 -2.59
N ASP A 21 0.29 -10.66 -3.41
CA ASP A 21 1.66 -10.78 -2.93
C ASP A 21 2.15 -9.46 -2.32
N ILE A 22 1.82 -8.32 -2.95
CA ILE A 22 2.08 -7.00 -2.36
C ILE A 22 1.38 -6.89 -0.98
N ALA A 23 0.10 -7.25 -0.91
CA ALA A 23 -0.66 -7.14 0.33
C ALA A 23 -0.13 -8.06 1.46
N ARG A 24 0.51 -9.19 1.12
CA ARG A 24 1.12 -10.09 2.09
C ARG A 24 2.38 -9.50 2.74
N GLU A 25 3.12 -8.65 2.03
CA GLU A 25 4.31 -7.97 2.56
C GLU A 25 3.98 -6.70 3.37
N VAL A 26 2.73 -6.22 3.28
CA VAL A 26 2.26 -5.04 3.98
C VAL A 26 1.65 -5.42 5.33
N GLU A 27 2.47 -5.36 6.37
CA GLU A 27 2.11 -5.84 7.70
C GLU A 27 1.33 -4.82 8.54
N THR A 28 1.46 -3.53 8.23
CA THR A 28 0.76 -2.46 8.96
C THR A 28 -0.19 -1.69 8.05
N PRO A 29 -1.32 -1.21 8.56
CA PRO A 29 -2.26 -0.48 7.70
C PRO A 29 -1.88 0.98 7.45
N ALA A 30 -0.95 1.56 8.22
CA ALA A 30 -0.24 2.76 7.81
C ALA A 30 0.55 2.49 6.52
N ARG A 31 1.29 1.37 6.47
CA ARG A 31 2.01 0.92 5.27
C ARG A 31 1.07 0.58 4.12
N ALA A 32 -0.11 0.03 4.39
CA ALA A 32 -1.14 -0.19 3.38
C ALA A 32 -1.63 1.10 2.75
N ALA A 33 -1.91 2.12 3.56
CA ALA A 33 -2.28 3.44 3.06
C ALA A 33 -1.15 4.07 2.23
N GLU A 34 0.11 3.96 2.67
CA GLU A 34 1.28 4.44 1.94
C GLU A 34 1.43 3.75 0.57
N VAL A 35 1.35 2.42 0.52
CA VAL A 35 1.49 1.65 -0.73
C VAL A 35 0.37 1.98 -1.71
N TYR A 36 -0.86 2.10 -1.24
CA TYR A 36 -1.99 2.52 -2.07
C TYR A 36 -1.79 3.94 -2.60
N ALA A 37 -1.38 4.88 -1.76
CA ALA A 37 -1.15 6.27 -2.16
C ALA A 37 -0.01 6.40 -3.17
N ALA A 38 1.11 5.70 -2.95
CA ALA A 38 2.23 5.66 -3.88
C ALA A 38 1.80 5.06 -5.24
N SER A 39 1.02 3.98 -5.22
CA SER A 39 0.48 3.36 -6.43
C SER A 39 -0.44 4.32 -7.18
N LEU A 40 -1.36 4.98 -6.47
CA LEU A 40 -2.28 5.97 -7.05
C LEU A 40 -1.54 7.12 -7.74
N LEU A 41 -0.46 7.62 -7.15
CA LEU A 41 0.37 8.68 -7.73
C LEU A 41 1.15 8.24 -8.97
N ALA A 42 1.48 6.95 -9.06
CA ALA A 42 2.26 6.37 -10.16
C ALA A 42 1.39 5.83 -11.31
N THR A 43 0.07 5.84 -11.17
CA THR A 43 -0.89 5.17 -12.06
C THR A 43 -1.76 6.20 -12.79
N ASP A 44 -2.04 5.97 -14.07
CA ASP A 44 -2.98 6.75 -14.87
C ASP A 44 -4.41 6.21 -14.71
N ILE A 45 -5.24 6.98 -14.00
CA ILE A 45 -6.62 6.57 -13.68
C ILE A 45 -7.60 6.72 -14.84
N ASP A 46 -7.20 7.27 -15.99
CA ASP A 46 -8.06 7.33 -17.17
C ASP A 46 -8.08 6.00 -17.95
N ILE A 47 -7.17 5.08 -17.60
CA ILE A 47 -7.08 3.75 -18.19
C ILE A 47 -7.88 2.75 -17.33
N ASP A 48 -8.93 2.14 -17.90
CA ASP A 48 -9.81 1.22 -17.16
C ASP A 48 -9.08 0.05 -16.49
N ARG A 49 -8.04 -0.49 -17.13
CA ARG A 49 -7.19 -1.54 -16.57
C ARG A 49 -6.49 -1.08 -15.29
N GLU A 50 -6.00 0.14 -15.28
CA GLU A 50 -5.25 0.71 -14.16
C GLU A 50 -6.17 1.06 -12.99
N ARG A 51 -7.40 1.51 -13.29
CA ARG A 51 -8.47 1.66 -12.28
C ARG A 51 -8.82 0.33 -11.63
N GLU A 52 -8.91 -0.75 -12.41
CA GLU A 52 -9.19 -2.09 -11.90
C GLU A 52 -8.04 -2.62 -11.03
N TYR A 53 -6.80 -2.34 -11.42
CA TYR A 53 -5.62 -2.61 -10.60
C TYR A 53 -5.71 -1.92 -9.23
N LEU A 54 -5.99 -0.62 -9.20
CA LEU A 54 -6.12 0.14 -7.95
C LEU A 54 -7.29 -0.36 -7.07
N ARG A 55 -8.42 -0.76 -7.67
CA ARG A 55 -9.54 -1.36 -6.94
C ARG A 55 -9.17 -2.71 -6.32
N SER A 56 -8.48 -3.54 -7.09
CA SER A 56 -7.99 -4.84 -6.64
C SER A 56 -6.98 -4.67 -5.50
N LEU A 57 -6.06 -3.70 -5.63
CA LEU A 57 -5.08 -3.37 -4.60
C LEU A 57 -5.74 -2.86 -3.31
N ALA A 58 -6.70 -1.93 -3.41
CA ALA A 58 -7.44 -1.44 -2.24
C ALA A 58 -8.18 -2.56 -1.48
N THR A 59 -8.73 -3.52 -2.23
CA THR A 59 -9.39 -4.69 -1.66
C THR A 59 -8.41 -5.62 -0.96
N ALA A 60 -7.27 -5.92 -1.60
CA ALA A 60 -6.22 -6.77 -1.04
C ALA A 60 -5.60 -6.15 0.23
N LEU A 61 -5.39 -4.83 0.22
CA LEU A 61 -4.89 -4.05 1.35
C LEU A 61 -5.91 -3.76 2.45
N ARG A 62 -7.15 -4.24 2.28
CA ARG A 62 -8.26 -4.05 3.22
C ARG A 62 -8.58 -2.58 3.53
N LEU A 63 -8.52 -1.71 2.52
CA LEU A 63 -8.81 -0.27 2.64
C LEU A 63 -10.29 0.07 2.35
N VAL A 64 -11.07 -0.89 1.85
CA VAL A 64 -12.49 -0.69 1.55
C VAL A 64 -13.31 -0.70 2.85
N PRO A 65 -14.14 0.33 3.11
CA PRO A 65 -14.97 0.36 4.33
C PRO A 65 -15.87 -0.88 4.40
N GLY A 66 -15.77 -1.64 5.49
CA GLY A 66 -16.54 -2.88 5.71
C GLY A 66 -15.73 -4.18 5.59
N CYS A 67 -14.52 -4.16 5.01
CA CYS A 67 -13.55 -5.23 5.25
C CYS A 67 -12.80 -4.90 6.56
N GLY A 68 -12.65 -5.88 7.47
CA GLY A 68 -12.29 -5.66 8.89
C GLY A 68 -11.12 -4.69 9.21
N ARG A 69 -11.26 -4.05 10.38
CA ARG A 69 -10.55 -2.91 10.98
C ARG A 69 -9.01 -2.84 10.83
N LEU A 70 -8.48 -1.61 10.67
CA LEU A 70 -7.36 -1.11 11.49
C LEU A 70 -7.87 -0.11 12.57
N PRO A 71 -7.58 -0.29 13.88
CA PRO A 71 -7.67 0.78 14.86
C PRO A 71 -6.61 1.84 14.56
N ALA A 72 -6.98 3.12 14.57
CA ALA A 72 -6.04 4.23 14.36
C ALA A 72 -4.77 4.07 15.22
N PRO A 73 -3.56 4.40 14.69
CA PRO A 73 -2.39 4.54 15.53
C PRO A 73 -2.70 5.63 16.57
N ASP A 74 -2.51 5.30 17.84
CA ASP A 74 -2.44 6.30 18.90
C ASP A 74 -1.14 7.08 18.69
N HIS A 75 -1.20 8.13 17.87
CA HIS A 75 -0.19 9.16 17.87
C HIS A 75 -0.34 9.88 19.20
N GLY A 76 0.35 9.36 20.22
CA GLY A 76 0.25 9.75 21.61
C GLY A 76 0.07 11.25 21.73
N ARG A 77 -1.00 11.66 22.40
CA ARG A 77 -1.23 13.07 22.70
C ARG A 77 0.04 13.61 23.37
N PRO A 78 0.54 14.81 22.99
CA PRO A 78 1.54 15.48 23.80
C PRO A 78 0.87 15.84 25.13
N GLU A 79 1.08 14.97 26.09
CA GLU A 79 0.81 15.17 27.49
C GLU A 79 1.77 16.25 28.03
N GLY A 80 1.20 17.30 28.63
CA GLY A 80 1.90 18.22 29.51
C GLY A 80 2.53 19.47 28.87
N LEU A 81 1.71 20.44 28.46
CA LEU A 81 2.09 21.86 28.49
C LEU A 81 1.09 22.66 29.33
N THR A 82 0.78 22.15 30.52
CA THR A 82 0.10 22.94 31.56
C THR A 82 0.94 22.87 32.83
N GLY A 83 1.38 24.04 33.30
CA GLY A 83 2.32 24.24 34.40
C GLY A 83 3.64 24.78 33.84
N ASP A 84 3.82 26.08 33.67
CA ASP A 84 3.85 27.02 34.79
C ASP A 84 3.39 28.41 34.36
N ALA A 85 2.28 28.85 34.95
CA ALA A 85 2.00 30.25 35.16
C ALA A 85 2.20 30.49 36.66
N GLY A 86 3.33 31.07 37.05
CA GLY A 86 3.52 31.57 38.40
C GLY A 86 4.98 31.69 38.84
N MET A 87 5.62 32.83 38.49
CA MET A 87 6.31 33.76 39.40
C MET A 87 6.93 34.93 38.61
#